data_AF-A0A3E1BF86-F1
#
_entry.id   AF-A0A3E1BF86-F1
#
_cell.length_a   1.000
_cell.length_b   1.000
_cell.length_c   1.000
_cell.angle_alpha   90.00
_cell.angle_beta   90.00
_cell.angle_gamma   90.00
#
_symmetry.space_group_name_H-M   'P 1'
#
loop_
_entity.id
_entity.type
_entity.pdbx_description
1 polymer ?
#
loop_
_entity_poly.entity_id
_entity_poly.type
_entity_poly.pdbx_seq_one_letter_code
_entity_poly.pdbx_strand_id
1 'polypeptide(L)' 'AALAACRGNSPIATAYKTLLKAAKPKRVALTAIMRKIITIANTRVRDALREQNEIMTVPA' A
#
# COMPACT_ATOMS: atom_id res chain seq x y z
N ALA A 1 12.78 -1.67 -3.08
CA ALA A 1 11.49 -2.07 -2.50
C ALA A 1 10.39 -2.28 -3.55
N ALA A 2 9.91 -1.24 -4.26
CA ALA A 2 8.79 -1.37 -5.21
C ALA A 2 9.05 -2.36 -6.37
N LEU A 3 10.26 -2.35 -6.94
CA LEU A 3 10.63 -3.32 -7.98
C LEU A 3 10.58 -4.77 -7.48
N ALA A 4 10.99 -5.02 -6.23
CA ALA A 4 10.91 -6.35 -5.61
C ALA A 4 9.45 -6.77 -5.38
N ALA A 5 8.60 -5.86 -4.93
CA ALA A 5 7.16 -6.09 -4.78
C ALA A 5 6.45 -6.38 -6.12
N CYS A 6 6.91 -5.79 -7.21
CA CYS A 6 6.41 -6.06 -8.56
C CYS A 6 6.93 -7.37 -9.17
N ARG A 7 8.03 -7.94 -8.65
CA ARG A 7 8.64 -9.19 -9.15
C ARG A 7 8.06 -10.44 -8.49
N GLY A 8 7.44 -10.33 -7.31
CA GLY A 8 6.74 -11.44 -6.64
C GLY A 8 5.30 -11.64 -7.16
N ASN A 9 4.59 -12.63 -6.62
CA ASN A 9 3.18 -12.92 -6.95
C ASN A 9 2.18 -12.15 -6.07
N SER A 10 2.48 -10.89 -5.75
CA SER A 10 1.67 -10.04 -4.88
C SER A 10 0.55 -9.34 -5.68
N PRO A 11 -0.62 -9.02 -5.09
CA PRO A 11 -1.63 -8.14 -5.72
C PRO A 11 -1.05 -6.81 -6.22
N ILE A 12 0.08 -6.35 -5.65
CA ILE A 12 0.82 -5.18 -6.11
C ILE A 12 1.44 -5.40 -7.51
N ALA A 13 1.92 -6.61 -7.80
CA ALA A 13 2.46 -6.97 -9.11
C ALA A 13 1.36 -7.03 -10.18
N THR A 14 0.17 -7.51 -9.83
CA THR A 14 -1.01 -7.46 -10.71
C THR A 14 -1.40 -6.00 -11.02
N ALA A 15 -1.43 -5.14 -10.00
CA ALA A 15 -1.67 -3.71 -10.17
C ALA A 15 -0.59 -3.02 -11.03
N TYR A 16 0.67 -3.46 -10.93
CA TYR A 16 1.74 -2.98 -11.81
C TYR A 16 1.51 -3.37 -13.27
N LYS A 17 1.19 -4.64 -13.51
CA LYS A 17 0.96 -5.17 -14.85
C LYS A 17 -0.27 -4.55 -15.49
N THR A 18 -1.34 -4.27 -14.75
CA THR A 18 -2.52 -3.55 -15.27
C THR A 18 -2.20 -2.10 -15.61
N LEU A 19 -1.40 -1.40 -14.79
CA LEU A 19 -0.94 -0.04 -15.09
C LEU A 19 -0.03 0.02 -16.32
N LEU A 20 0.82 -0.99 -16.52
CA LEU A 20 1.62 -1.12 -17.73
C LEU A 20 0.77 -1.44 -18.97
N LYS A 21 -0.26 -2.30 -18.84
CA LYS A 21 -1.22 -2.57 -19.92
C LYS A 21 -2.05 -1.34 -20.30
N ALA A 22 -2.30 -0.43 -19.35
CA ALA A 22 -2.97 0.85 -19.59
C ALA A 22 -2.07 1.92 -20.25
N ALA A 23 -0.97 1.51 -20.89
CA ALA A 23 -0.01 2.36 -21.61
C ALA A 23 0.64 3.49 -20.78
N LYS A 24 0.66 3.39 -19.44
CA LYS A 24 1.29 4.41 -18.59
C LYS A 24 2.81 4.29 -18.63
N PRO A 25 3.56 5.40 -18.62
CA PRO A 25 5.02 5.37 -18.53
C PRO A 25 5.47 4.54 -17.32
N LYS A 26 6.49 3.70 -17.50
CA LYS A 26 6.99 2.77 -16.45
C LYS A 26 7.26 3.48 -15.12
N ARG A 27 7.76 4.73 -15.17
CA ARG A 27 7.99 5.57 -13.98
C ARG A 27 6.70 5.91 -13.24
N VAL A 28 5.64 6.29 -13.96
CA VAL A 28 4.32 6.62 -13.40
C VAL A 28 3.69 5.39 -12.74
N ALA A 29 3.81 4.22 -13.37
CA ALA A 29 3.33 2.97 -12.80
C ALA A 29 4.05 2.61 -11.49
N LEU A 30 5.37 2.81 -11.44
CA LEU A 30 6.18 2.63 -10.21
C LEU A 30 5.78 3.62 -9.11
N THR A 31 5.63 4.90 -9.44
CA THR A 31 5.22 5.94 -8.47
C THR A 31 3.82 5.66 -7.93
N ALA A 32 2.87 5.22 -8.76
CA ALA A 32 1.53 4.84 -8.32
C ALA A 32 1.56 3.67 -7.32
N ILE A 33 2.43 2.68 -7.55
CA ILE A 33 2.61 1.56 -6.62
C ILE A 33 3.23 2.00 -5.32
N MET A 34 4.29 2.81 -5.36
CA MET A 34 4.90 3.36 -4.15
C MET A 34 3.85 4.10 -3.32
N ARG A 35 3.02 4.93 -3.97
CA ARG A 35 1.94 5.66 -3.30
C ARG A 35 0.93 4.70 -2.67
N LYS A 36 0.52 3.63 -3.37
CA LYS A 36 -0.40 2.62 -2.84
C LYS A 36 0.17 1.86 -1.64
N ILE A 37 1.47 1.53 -1.66
CA ILE A 37 2.16 0.89 -0.52
C ILE A 37 2.12 1.80 0.71
N ILE A 38 2.47 3.08 0.54
CA ILE A 38 2.46 4.06 1.64
C ILE A 38 1.04 4.23 2.19
N THR A 39 0.02 4.31 1.33
CA THR A 39 -1.38 4.40 1.79
C THR A 39 -1.80 3.18 2.59
N ILE A 40 -1.42 1.97 2.18
CA ILE A 40 -1.72 0.74 2.93
C ILE A 40 -0.99 0.72 4.28
N ALA A 41 0.27 1.15 4.31
CA ALA A 41 1.01 1.26 5.57
C ALA A 41 0.37 2.29 6.52
N ASN A 42 0.04 3.47 6.00
CA ASN A 42 -0.57 4.54 6.79
C ASN A 42 -1.96 4.17 7.33
N THR A 43 -2.75 3.42 6.55
CA THR A 43 -4.06 2.90 7.02
C THR A 43 -3.87 1.89 8.14
N ARG A 44 -2.97 0.92 7.98
CA ARG A 44 -2.66 -0.06 9.05
C ARG A 44 -2.17 0.59 10.35
N VAL A 45 -1.29 1.59 10.24
CA VAL A 45 -0.80 2.33 11.42
C VAL A 45 -1.94 3.10 12.08
N ARG A 46 -2.83 3.72 11.30
CA ARG A 46 -3.99 4.43 11.82
C ARG A 46 -4.97 3.49 12.53
N ASP A 47 -5.24 2.32 11.93
CA ASP A 47 -6.15 1.33 12.51
C ASP A 47 -5.60 0.80 13.84
N ALA A 48 -4.30 0.47 13.88
CA ALA A 48 -3.63 0.04 15.11
C ALA A 48 -3.60 1.14 16.20
N LEU A 49 -3.41 2.40 15.81
CA LEU A 49 -3.43 3.52 16.76
C LEU A 49 -4.83 3.77 17.32
N ARG A 50 -5.86 3.60 16.48
CA ARG A 50 -7.26 3.74 16.88
C ARG A 50 -7.66 2.65 17.87
N GLU A 51 -7.29 1.40 17.59
CA GLU A 51 -7.51 0.27 18.49
C GLU A 51 -6.84 0.50 19.85
N GLN A 52 -5.60 0.99 19.88
CA GLN A 52 -4.93 1.34 21.13
C GLN A 52 -5.60 2.50 21.90
N ASN A 53 -6.13 3.49 21.19
CA ASN A 53 -6.82 4.61 21.83
C ASN A 53 -8.20 4.19 22.40
N GLU A 54 -8.89 3.26 21.74
CA GLU A 54 -10.13 2.66 22.23
C GLU A 54 -9.87 1.78 23.48
N ILE A 55 -8.74 1.06 23.53
CA ILE A 55 -8.32 0.30 24.72
C ILE A 55 -8.00 1.23 25.91
N MET A 56 -7.40 2.39 25.65
CA MET A 56 -6.99 3.33 26.72
C MET A 56 -8.14 4.21 27.25
N THR A 57 -9.29 4.26 26.58
CA THR A 57 -10.45 5.09 26.98
C THR A 57 -11.54 4.36 27.77
N VAL A 58 -11.36 3.08 28.09
CA VAL A 58 -12.27 2.34 28.99
C VAL A 58 -11.91 2.66 30.45
N PRO A 59 -12.73 3.40 31.21
CA PRO A 59 -12.52 3.53 32.64
C PRO A 59 -12.86 2.19 33.32
N ALA A 60 -11.97 1.75 34.21
CA ALA A 60 -12.18 0.61 35.10
C ALA A 60 -13.30 0.88 36.11
#